data_AF-A0AAE4AND9-F1
#
_entry.id   AF-A0AAE4AND9-F1
#
_cell.length_a   1.000
_cell.length_b   1.000
_cell.length_c   1.000
_cell.angle_alpha   90.00
_cell.angle_beta   90.00
_cell.angle_gamma   90.00
#
_symmetry.space_group_name_H-M   'P 1'
#
loop_
_entity.id
_entity.type
_entity.pdbx_description
1 polymer ?
#
loop_
_entity_poly.entity_id
_entity_poly.type
_entity_poly.pdbx_seq_one_letter_code
_entity_poly.pdbx_strand_id
1 'polypeptide(L)'
;MSEEQQVLLDHDAALAEYQHRKMVESMMGPIISLVVHALMMGSLILFYDAEAKAPMSSVELEMKELEVKELDPKTMEELEKLEDIAQEMVPTVEKPTISTDEMVDVSSVADFSDAMASTDDNMDFSDVLNVRANDSPLKLSSLYGGRSNEGRQKTLKKFGGSDVTESAVLRALRWLKKTQNADGSWAPGEKEAMTGLGLLTFLAHGETPMSEEFGPTVQKAMQYLAGQVDKWPAKVTDKKWPDTFSYSNGIVAYALSEGYGLTKIPFLKPAMEKSLAYVVDGQLRNGGYSYGYNPDGKWDMSVAGWQYQAMKAGYVAGADVPGLEKAIEKGLGFMEKVSFSKVNNRFGYNVPGNGSDGLQGAGTFCLQLLGSGDSFAAKAGVKFISEKCTVVWNNPKRKIEAAHANPIYAWYYQTQVMFHAGKTSWKNWNDVCAPQMIKYQHQEGYWECPNQDKGKFSCNYDKWYTTTLAALSLQVYYRYLPTYKMPKGIAKADKTTMEKLDDDLGLDL
;
A
#
# COMPACT_ATOMS: atom_id res chain seq x y z
N MET A 1 -70.07 52.61 -13.35
CA MET A 1 -68.71 52.20 -13.77
C MET A 1 -68.65 52.31 -15.28
N SER A 2 -67.60 52.93 -15.82
CA SER A 2 -67.37 52.95 -17.27
C SER A 2 -66.98 51.55 -17.75
N GLU A 3 -67.24 51.20 -19.02
CA GLU A 3 -66.86 49.91 -19.61
C GLU A 3 -65.37 49.59 -19.38
N GLU A 4 -64.49 50.60 -19.40
CA GLU A 4 -63.06 50.46 -19.08
C GLU A 4 -62.79 49.93 -17.66
N GLN A 5 -63.54 50.37 -16.65
CA GLN A 5 -63.35 49.91 -15.28
C GLN A 5 -63.78 48.46 -15.09
N GLN A 6 -64.74 47.99 -15.88
CA GLN A 6 -65.23 46.62 -15.81
C GLN A 6 -64.26 45.65 -16.51
N VAL A 7 -63.67 46.05 -17.63
CA VAL A 7 -62.60 45.29 -18.31
C VAL A 7 -61.35 45.15 -17.45
N LEU A 8 -60.97 46.20 -16.71
CA LEU A 8 -59.84 46.15 -15.77
C LEU A 8 -60.08 45.20 -14.60
N LEU A 9 -61.29 45.19 -14.03
CA LEU A 9 -61.68 44.26 -12.96
C LEU A 9 -61.69 42.80 -13.43
N ASP A 10 -62.19 42.54 -14.65
CA ASP A 10 -62.18 41.19 -15.23
C ASP A 10 -60.75 40.72 -15.56
N HIS A 11 -59.87 41.63 -15.97
CA HIS A 11 -58.45 41.33 -16.21
C HIS A 11 -57.70 41.00 -14.93
N ASP A 12 -57.91 41.76 -13.85
CA ASP A 12 -57.29 41.51 -12.55
C ASP A 12 -57.81 40.21 -11.92
N ALA A 13 -59.11 39.91 -12.08
CA ALA A 13 -59.68 38.63 -11.66
C ALA A 13 -59.08 37.45 -12.43
N ALA A 14 -58.92 37.58 -13.75
CA ALA A 14 -58.28 36.56 -14.58
C ALA A 14 -56.79 36.35 -14.22
N LEU A 15 -56.07 37.42 -13.89
CA LEU A 15 -54.67 37.35 -13.48
C LEU A 15 -54.51 36.70 -12.10
N ALA A 16 -55.41 36.99 -11.17
CA ALA A 16 -55.44 36.35 -9.86
C ALA A 16 -55.74 34.85 -9.96
N GLU A 17 -56.68 34.45 -10.83
CA GLU A 17 -56.97 33.03 -11.07
C GLU A 17 -55.78 32.31 -11.72
N TYR A 18 -55.09 32.96 -12.66
CA TYR A 18 -53.88 32.42 -13.29
C TYR A 18 -52.74 32.25 -12.27
N GLN A 19 -52.50 33.23 -11.40
CA GLN A 19 -51.49 33.14 -10.34
C GLN A 19 -51.84 32.03 -9.33
N HIS A 20 -53.12 31.90 -8.95
CA HIS A 20 -53.57 30.83 -8.07
C HIS A 20 -53.34 29.44 -8.70
N ARG A 21 -53.69 29.24 -9.98
CA ARG A 21 -53.43 27.97 -10.69
C ARG A 21 -51.95 27.66 -10.75
N LYS A 22 -51.11 28.64 -11.10
CA LYS A 22 -49.66 28.47 -11.18
C LYS A 22 -49.02 28.16 -9.82
N MET A 23 -49.52 28.77 -8.75
CA MET A 23 -49.11 28.46 -7.38
C MET A 23 -49.47 27.02 -7.00
N VAL A 24 -50.70 26.59 -7.29
CA VAL A 24 -51.16 25.21 -7.05
C VAL A 24 -50.33 24.20 -7.84
N GLU A 25 -50.04 24.46 -9.11
CA GLU A 25 -49.17 23.62 -9.94
C GLU A 25 -47.74 23.53 -9.39
N SER A 26 -47.18 24.66 -8.91
CA SER A 26 -45.83 24.71 -8.33
C SER A 26 -45.73 23.98 -6.98
N MET A 27 -46.82 23.92 -6.21
CA MET A 27 -46.87 23.24 -4.91
C MET A 27 -47.20 21.76 -5.03
N MET A 28 -47.77 21.31 -6.15
CA MET A 28 -48.13 19.91 -6.36
C MET A 28 -46.90 18.98 -6.32
N GLY A 29 -45.79 19.37 -6.93
CA GLY A 29 -44.53 18.61 -6.90
C GLY A 29 -43.96 18.42 -5.49
N PRO A 30 -43.75 19.50 -4.71
CA PRO A 30 -43.32 19.41 -3.31
C PRO A 30 -44.25 18.59 -2.41
N ILE A 31 -45.57 18.72 -2.59
CA ILE A 31 -46.55 17.96 -1.80
C ILE A 31 -46.46 16.46 -2.13
N ILE A 32 -46.39 16.09 -3.42
CA ILE A 32 -46.22 14.69 -3.83
C ILE A 32 -44.90 14.14 -3.27
N SER A 33 -43.81 14.91 -3.36
CA SER A 33 -42.51 14.51 -2.80
C SER A 33 -42.59 14.26 -1.29
N LEU A 34 -43.24 15.15 -0.53
CA LEU A 34 -43.43 15.00 0.92
C LEU A 34 -44.22 13.72 1.24
N VAL A 35 -45.30 13.45 0.50
CA VAL A 35 -46.13 12.25 0.69
C VAL A 35 -45.34 10.99 0.39
N VAL A 36 -44.55 10.96 -0.68
CA VAL A 36 -43.69 9.81 -1.03
C VAL A 36 -42.66 9.55 0.07
N HIS A 37 -42.00 10.58 0.59
CA HIS A 37 -41.02 10.43 1.68
C HIS A 37 -41.69 9.95 2.98
N ALA A 38 -42.87 10.48 3.32
CA ALA A 38 -43.62 10.03 4.49
C ALA A 38 -44.06 8.57 4.37
N LEU A 39 -44.49 8.13 3.18
CA LEU A 39 -44.83 6.74 2.91
C LEU A 39 -43.60 5.83 2.94
N MET A 40 -42.46 6.28 2.42
CA MET A 40 -41.21 5.52 2.47
C MET A 40 -40.73 5.35 3.92
N MET A 41 -40.81 6.40 4.73
CA MET A 41 -40.42 6.34 6.14
C MET A 41 -41.40 5.47 6.96
N GLY A 42 -42.70 5.55 6.68
CA GLY A 42 -43.70 4.64 7.25
C GLY A 42 -43.49 3.18 6.84
N SER A 43 -43.12 2.94 5.58
CA SER A 43 -42.77 1.60 5.08
C SER A 43 -41.52 1.07 5.77
N LEU A 44 -40.48 1.89 5.93
CA LEU A 44 -39.29 1.51 6.71
C LEU A 44 -39.67 1.13 8.14
N ILE A 45 -40.55 1.86 8.81
CA ILE A 45 -41.00 1.52 10.18
C ILE A 45 -41.83 0.23 10.20
N LEU A 46 -42.68 -0.01 9.21
CA LEU A 46 -43.56 -1.19 9.15
C LEU A 46 -42.82 -2.48 8.73
N PHE A 47 -41.73 -2.36 7.97
CA PHE A 47 -40.92 -3.49 7.48
C PHE A 47 -39.54 -3.58 8.15
N TYR A 48 -39.25 -2.75 9.15
CA TYR A 48 -38.06 -2.90 10.00
C TYR A 48 -38.30 -4.04 10.99
N ASP A 49 -37.99 -5.26 10.55
CA ASP A 49 -37.89 -6.41 11.44
C ASP A 49 -36.57 -6.30 12.20
N ALA A 50 -36.65 -5.80 13.44
CA ALA A 50 -35.50 -5.82 14.33
C ALA A 50 -35.22 -7.29 14.69
N GLU A 51 -34.12 -7.85 14.17
CA GLU A 51 -33.59 -9.13 14.67
C GLU A 51 -33.26 -8.99 16.15
N ALA A 52 -34.23 -9.35 17.00
CA ALA A 52 -33.98 -9.61 18.41
C ALA A 52 -33.04 -10.80 18.48
N LYS A 53 -31.77 -10.53 18.82
CA LYS A 53 -30.79 -11.56 19.21
C LYS A 53 -31.46 -12.52 20.20
N ALA A 54 -31.69 -13.75 19.77
CA ALA A 54 -32.04 -14.84 20.67
C ALA A 54 -30.97 -14.96 21.77
N PRO A 55 -31.35 -15.24 23.03
CA PRO A 55 -30.36 -15.57 24.05
C PRO A 55 -29.63 -16.84 23.59
N MET A 56 -28.31 -16.72 23.41
CA MET A 56 -27.45 -17.85 23.07
C MET A 56 -27.65 -18.97 24.09
N SER A 57 -27.89 -20.17 23.58
CA SER A 57 -27.75 -21.43 24.30
C SER A 57 -26.44 -21.43 25.09
N SER A 58 -26.52 -21.83 26.36
CA SER A 58 -25.38 -22.03 27.23
C SER A 58 -24.39 -22.99 26.60
N VAL A 59 -23.33 -22.45 26.02
CA VAL A 59 -22.10 -23.20 25.76
C VAL A 59 -21.39 -23.29 27.11
N GLU A 60 -21.32 -24.49 27.68
CA GLU A 60 -20.37 -24.81 28.74
C GLU A 60 -18.96 -24.54 28.18
N LEU A 61 -18.44 -23.35 28.47
CA LEU A 61 -17.04 -23.02 28.32
C LEU A 61 -16.31 -23.75 29.43
N GLU A 62 -15.73 -24.90 29.10
CA GLU A 62 -14.59 -25.41 29.86
C GLU A 62 -13.45 -24.40 29.66
N MET A 63 -13.37 -23.44 30.57
CA MET A 63 -12.30 -22.46 30.64
C MET A 63 -11.00 -23.20 30.95
N LYS A 64 -10.26 -23.57 29.91
CA LYS A 64 -8.82 -23.68 30.03
C LYS A 64 -8.27 -22.26 29.98
N GLU A 65 -7.96 -21.72 31.15
CA GLU A 65 -7.06 -20.57 31.26
C GLU A 65 -5.81 -20.89 30.45
N LEU A 66 -5.72 -20.31 29.26
CA LEU A 66 -4.43 -20.06 28.65
C LEU A 66 -3.79 -19.03 29.58
N GLU A 67 -2.80 -19.45 30.35
CA GLU A 67 -1.83 -18.54 30.97
C GLU A 67 -1.31 -17.61 29.87
N VAL A 68 -1.95 -16.45 29.76
CA VAL A 68 -1.35 -15.29 29.12
C VAL A 68 -0.17 -15.00 30.01
N LYS A 69 1.02 -15.38 29.54
CA LYS A 69 2.25 -14.91 30.14
C LYS A 69 2.25 -13.40 29.91
N GLU A 70 1.77 -12.66 30.89
CA GLU A 70 1.85 -11.21 30.93
C GLU A 70 3.29 -10.84 30.56
N LEU A 71 3.43 -9.85 29.67
CA LEU A 71 4.73 -9.31 29.33
C LEU A 71 5.44 -8.96 30.64
N ASP A 72 6.62 -9.55 30.83
CA ASP A 72 7.46 -9.36 32.01
C ASP A 72 7.53 -7.86 32.34
N PRO A 73 7.23 -7.42 33.58
CA PRO A 73 7.31 -6.02 33.99
C PRO A 73 8.62 -5.35 33.59
N LYS A 74 9.73 -6.11 33.52
CA LYS A 74 11.01 -5.62 33.01
C LYS A 74 10.98 -5.22 31.54
N THR A 75 10.19 -5.91 30.71
CA THR A 75 10.03 -5.57 29.29
C THR A 75 9.23 -4.28 29.12
N MET A 76 8.24 -4.00 29.98
CA MET A 76 7.53 -2.71 29.98
C MET A 76 8.45 -1.58 30.40
N GLU A 77 9.26 -1.78 31.44
CA GLU A 77 10.25 -0.81 31.90
C GLU A 77 11.37 -0.57 30.86
N GLU A 78 11.77 -1.60 30.12
CA GLU A 78 12.70 -1.48 28.98
C GLU A 78 12.09 -0.69 27.81
N LEU A 79 10.79 -0.87 27.53
CA LEU A 79 10.08 -0.10 26.50
C LEU A 79 9.93 1.38 26.91
N GLU A 80 9.63 1.67 28.18
CA GLU A 80 9.62 3.03 28.72
C GLU A 80 10.99 3.70 28.61
N LYS A 81 12.08 3.00 28.96
CA LYS A 81 13.45 3.51 28.77
C LYS A 81 13.79 3.77 27.30
N LEU A 82 13.29 2.94 26.38
CA LEU A 82 13.46 3.16 24.94
C LEU A 82 12.61 4.33 24.43
N GLU A 83 11.48 4.63 25.08
CA GLU A 83 10.65 5.80 24.82
C GLU A 83 11.33 7.09 25.27
N ASP A 84 11.95 7.10 26.45
CA ASP A 84 12.77 8.22 26.93
C ASP A 84 13.95 8.50 25.99
N ILE A 85 14.67 7.46 25.56
CA ILE A 85 15.76 7.60 24.59
C ILE A 85 15.23 8.07 23.23
N ALA A 86 14.04 7.61 22.81
CA ALA A 86 13.44 8.06 21.56
C ALA A 86 13.10 9.54 21.58
N GLN A 87 12.61 10.08 22.70
CA GLN A 87 12.32 11.50 22.87
C GLN A 87 13.58 12.38 22.79
N GLU A 88 14.74 11.88 23.21
CA GLU A 88 16.03 12.59 23.04
C GLU A 88 16.57 12.54 21.61
N MET A 89 16.26 11.48 20.85
CA MET A 89 16.79 11.24 19.50
C MET A 89 15.95 11.84 18.37
N VAL A 90 14.67 12.16 18.64
CA VAL A 90 13.77 12.82 17.69
C VAL A 90 13.81 14.33 17.97
N PRO A 91 14.23 15.19 17.02
CA PRO A 91 14.29 16.62 17.26
C PRO A 91 12.89 17.17 17.54
N THR A 92 12.74 17.86 18.68
CA THR A 92 11.55 18.65 18.99
C THR A 92 11.56 19.86 18.06
N VAL A 93 10.67 19.89 17.07
CA VAL A 93 10.53 21.04 16.17
C VAL A 93 9.88 22.17 16.97
N GLU A 94 10.69 23.07 17.54
CA GLU A 94 10.18 24.35 18.00
C GLU A 94 9.76 25.18 16.78
N LYS A 95 8.49 25.61 16.78
CA LYS A 95 7.96 26.54 15.76
C LYS A 95 8.80 27.83 15.77
N PRO A 96 9.41 28.24 14.64
CA PRO A 96 10.06 29.54 14.59
C PRO A 96 8.99 30.63 14.69
N THR A 97 9.20 31.58 15.60
CA THR A 97 8.45 32.84 15.62
C THR A 97 9.04 33.73 14.52
N ILE A 98 8.34 33.83 13.39
CA ILE A 98 8.75 34.70 12.29
C ILE A 98 8.41 36.15 12.68
N SER A 99 9.45 36.93 12.97
CA SER A 99 9.39 38.39 12.94
C SER A 99 9.40 38.81 11.47
N THR A 100 8.27 39.33 11.00
CA THR A 100 8.15 39.92 9.66
C THR A 100 8.85 41.27 9.64
N ASP A 101 10.01 41.35 9.02
CA ASP A 101 10.42 42.53 8.25
C ASP A 101 11.47 42.14 7.20
N GLU A 102 11.29 42.72 6.02
CA GLU A 102 12.07 42.63 4.78
C GLU A 102 11.78 41.44 3.83
N MET A 103 10.93 41.77 2.85
CA MET A 103 10.65 41.02 1.63
C MET A 103 11.90 40.85 0.76
N VAL A 104 12.21 39.60 0.40
CA VAL A 104 12.81 39.27 -0.90
C VAL A 104 11.98 38.16 -1.54
N ASP A 105 11.53 38.44 -2.74
CA ASP A 105 10.57 37.71 -3.57
C ASP A 105 10.97 36.25 -3.88
N VAL A 106 10.19 35.29 -3.33
CA VAL A 106 10.15 33.88 -3.76
C VAL A 106 8.70 33.40 -3.74
N SER A 107 7.84 34.03 -4.54
CA SER A 107 6.38 33.80 -4.55
C SER A 107 5.90 32.54 -5.31
N SER A 108 6.57 31.39 -5.23
CA SER A 108 6.08 30.19 -5.95
C SER A 108 6.19 28.83 -5.25
N VAL A 109 6.48 28.74 -3.95
CA VAL A 109 6.51 27.44 -3.25
C VAL A 109 5.83 27.45 -1.87
N ALA A 110 5.31 28.59 -1.40
CA ALA A 110 4.81 28.71 -0.02
C ALA A 110 3.27 28.61 0.15
N ASP A 111 2.48 28.58 -0.92
CA ASP A 111 1.02 28.81 -0.82
C ASP A 111 0.14 27.56 -1.00
N PHE A 112 0.60 26.37 -0.62
CA PHE A 112 -0.16 25.12 -0.80
C PHE A 112 -0.48 24.34 0.50
N SER A 113 -0.14 24.85 1.69
CA SER A 113 -0.49 24.18 2.96
C SER A 113 -1.91 24.45 3.45
N ASP A 114 -2.57 25.52 3.00
CA ASP A 114 -3.75 26.05 3.68
C ASP A 114 -5.10 25.52 3.14
N ALA A 115 -5.08 24.68 2.09
CA ALA A 115 -6.32 24.10 1.52
C ALA A 115 -6.73 22.73 2.12
N MET A 116 -6.00 22.19 3.10
CA MET A 116 -6.30 20.89 3.73
C MET A 116 -7.00 21.01 5.09
N ALA A 117 -7.63 22.16 5.36
CA ALA A 117 -8.53 22.36 6.49
C ALA A 117 -9.99 22.31 6.01
N SER A 118 -10.52 21.09 5.85
CA SER A 118 -11.95 20.85 6.04
C SER A 118 -12.10 19.61 6.91
N THR A 119 -12.55 19.85 8.13
CA THR A 119 -12.96 18.83 9.09
C THR A 119 -14.24 18.17 8.59
N ASP A 120 -14.13 16.94 8.13
CA ASP A 120 -15.28 16.03 8.11
C ASP A 120 -14.79 14.64 8.55
N ASP A 121 -15.20 14.23 9.75
CA ASP A 121 -14.75 13.04 10.48
C ASP A 121 -15.42 11.75 9.98
N ASN A 122 -15.89 11.73 8.73
CA ASN A 122 -16.64 10.61 8.16
C ASN A 122 -16.20 10.22 6.74
N MET A 123 -14.89 10.14 6.50
CA MET A 123 -14.39 9.54 5.26
C MET A 123 -14.58 8.02 5.27
N ASP A 124 -15.59 7.57 4.53
CA ASP A 124 -15.74 6.19 4.05
C ASP A 124 -14.53 5.82 3.17
N PHE A 125 -13.94 4.65 3.43
CA PHE A 125 -12.74 4.14 2.76
C PHE A 125 -12.95 3.83 1.27
N SER A 126 -14.20 3.86 0.79
CA SER A 126 -14.57 3.52 -0.57
C SER A 126 -14.33 4.65 -1.60
N ASP A 127 -14.37 5.92 -1.17
CA ASP A 127 -14.37 7.10 -2.07
C ASP A 127 -12.99 7.59 -2.50
N VAL A 128 -11.91 7.07 -1.92
CA VAL A 128 -10.51 7.45 -2.24
C VAL A 128 -9.89 6.54 -3.33
N LEU A 129 -10.69 5.67 -3.94
CA LEU A 129 -10.22 4.56 -4.78
C LEU A 129 -10.23 4.84 -6.30
N ASN A 130 -10.78 5.96 -6.78
CA ASN A 130 -10.96 6.24 -8.21
C ASN A 130 -10.23 7.51 -8.67
N VAL A 131 -8.92 7.45 -8.95
CA VAL A 131 -8.23 8.58 -9.61
C VAL A 131 -7.16 8.11 -10.60
N ARG A 132 -7.48 8.16 -11.90
CA ARG A 132 -6.53 7.97 -13.00
C ARG A 132 -5.21 8.72 -12.74
N ALA A 133 -4.08 8.03 -12.95
CA ALA A 133 -2.77 8.68 -13.07
C ALA A 133 -2.68 9.38 -14.44
N ASN A 134 -3.17 10.62 -14.54
CA ASN A 134 -2.78 11.53 -15.61
C ASN A 134 -2.20 12.83 -15.02
N ASP A 135 -0.94 13.07 -15.39
CA ASP A 135 -0.14 14.29 -15.63
C ASP A 135 -0.19 15.50 -14.69
N SER A 136 -0.97 15.51 -13.61
CA SER A 136 -0.91 16.62 -12.65
C SER A 136 0.06 16.33 -11.49
N PRO A 137 1.11 17.15 -11.27
CA PRO A 137 2.01 17.03 -10.12
C PRO A 137 1.28 17.01 -8.76
N LEU A 138 0.13 17.67 -8.67
CA LEU A 138 -0.74 17.72 -7.49
C LEU A 138 -1.36 16.36 -7.12
N LYS A 139 -1.52 15.45 -8.08
CA LYS A 139 -2.10 14.11 -7.83
C LYS A 139 -1.02 13.10 -7.40
N LEU A 140 0.18 13.23 -7.95
CA LEU A 140 1.36 12.45 -7.53
C LEU A 140 1.79 12.83 -6.11
N SER A 141 1.76 14.12 -5.75
CA SER A 141 2.09 14.57 -4.39
C SER A 141 1.15 13.97 -3.33
N SER A 142 -0.14 13.78 -3.64
CA SER A 142 -1.09 13.10 -2.73
C SER A 142 -0.73 11.62 -2.49
N LEU A 143 -0.17 10.92 -3.47
CA LEU A 143 0.20 9.50 -3.34
C LEU A 143 1.43 9.28 -2.46
N TYR A 144 2.35 10.24 -2.48
CA TYR A 144 3.55 10.24 -1.65
C TYR A 144 3.39 11.09 -0.38
N GLY A 145 2.20 11.65 -0.13
CA GLY A 145 1.96 12.59 0.96
C GLY A 145 2.26 11.99 2.34
N GLY A 146 2.06 10.69 2.53
CA GLY A 146 2.43 9.97 3.76
C GLY A 146 3.94 9.92 4.04
N ARG A 147 4.78 10.36 3.10
CA ARG A 147 6.24 10.37 3.19
C ARG A 147 6.82 11.77 3.45
N SER A 148 6.01 12.83 3.44
CA SER A 148 6.46 14.14 3.95
C SER A 148 6.61 14.13 5.46
N ASN A 149 7.32 15.09 6.06
CA ASN A 149 7.46 15.16 7.52
C ASN A 149 6.09 15.22 8.22
N GLU A 150 5.19 16.08 7.75
CA GLU A 150 3.85 16.25 8.31
C GLU A 150 2.97 15.01 8.04
N GLY A 151 3.08 14.42 6.85
CA GLY A 151 2.35 13.22 6.49
C GLY A 151 2.78 11.98 7.28
N ARG A 152 4.08 11.83 7.55
CA ARG A 152 4.61 10.78 8.42
C ARG A 152 4.08 10.94 9.84
N GLN A 153 4.15 12.13 10.42
CA GLN A 153 3.62 12.38 11.76
C GLN A 153 2.11 12.09 11.87
N LYS A 154 1.34 12.43 10.83
CA LYS A 154 -0.10 12.12 10.78
C LYS A 154 -0.37 10.62 10.66
N THR A 155 0.37 9.92 9.81
CA THR A 155 0.18 8.49 9.56
C THR A 155 0.68 7.63 10.72
N LEU A 156 1.80 8.00 11.35
CA LEU A 156 2.31 7.42 12.60
C LEU A 156 1.18 7.34 13.64
N LYS A 157 0.63 8.49 14.03
CA LYS A 157 -0.43 8.56 15.03
C LYS A 157 -1.69 7.80 14.62
N LYS A 158 -2.07 7.89 13.33
CA LYS A 158 -3.30 7.27 12.81
C LYS A 158 -3.24 5.75 12.76
N PHE A 159 -2.07 5.18 12.46
CA PHE A 159 -1.90 3.75 12.19
C PHE A 159 -1.17 3.01 13.31
N GLY A 160 -1.00 3.62 14.48
CA GLY A 160 -0.43 2.96 15.65
C GLY A 160 1.09 2.85 15.62
N GLY A 161 1.76 3.76 14.89
CA GLY A 161 3.17 4.07 15.12
C GLY A 161 3.33 4.96 16.36
N SER A 162 4.49 4.87 16.98
CA SER A 162 4.93 5.66 18.13
C SER A 162 6.33 6.24 17.90
N ASP A 163 6.76 7.14 18.77
CA ASP A 163 8.13 7.68 18.75
C ASP A 163 9.17 6.56 18.88
N VAL A 164 8.84 5.48 19.60
CA VAL A 164 9.68 4.27 19.68
C VAL A 164 9.81 3.57 18.33
N THR A 165 8.71 3.41 17.58
CA THR A 165 8.78 2.82 16.23
C THR A 165 9.54 3.72 15.25
N GLU A 166 9.37 5.04 15.35
CA GLU A 166 10.08 5.99 14.49
C GLU A 166 11.59 6.01 14.81
N SER A 167 11.95 6.03 16.09
CA SER A 167 13.33 5.87 16.57
C SER A 167 13.96 4.56 16.06
N ALA A 168 13.22 3.45 16.09
CA ALA A 168 13.69 2.18 15.55
C ALA A 168 13.96 2.27 14.03
N VAL A 169 13.09 2.93 13.26
CA VAL A 169 13.31 3.19 11.82
C VAL A 169 14.54 4.07 11.61
N LEU A 170 14.68 5.19 12.32
CA LEU A 170 15.83 6.09 12.19
C LEU A 170 17.16 5.40 12.54
N ARG A 171 17.20 4.55 13.57
CA ARG A 171 18.38 3.74 13.90
C ARG A 171 18.75 2.80 12.75
N ALA A 172 17.77 2.21 12.09
CA ALA A 172 17.99 1.37 10.91
C ALA A 172 18.58 2.17 9.74
N LEU A 173 18.03 3.34 9.44
CA LEU A 173 18.51 4.23 8.38
C LEU A 173 19.95 4.70 8.66
N ARG A 174 20.25 5.06 9.90
CA ARG A 174 21.62 5.44 10.33
C ARG A 174 22.60 4.28 10.21
N TRP A 175 22.19 3.07 10.56
CA TRP A 175 23.01 1.88 10.36
C TRP A 175 23.26 1.59 8.86
N LEU A 176 22.24 1.70 8.02
CA LEU A 176 22.38 1.57 6.56
C LEU A 176 23.33 2.63 6.01
N LYS A 177 23.18 3.90 6.42
CA LYS A 177 24.12 4.97 6.06
C LYS A 177 25.56 4.65 6.46
N LYS A 178 25.78 4.16 7.69
CA LYS A 178 27.11 3.78 8.21
C LYS A 178 27.75 2.61 7.44
N THR A 179 26.94 1.70 6.91
CA THR A 179 27.41 0.46 6.27
C THR A 179 27.34 0.49 4.74
N GLN A 180 27.02 1.64 4.14
CA GLN A 180 27.04 1.81 2.68
C GLN A 180 28.49 1.78 2.17
N ASN A 181 28.73 1.06 1.08
CA ASN A 181 30.01 1.05 0.39
C ASN A 181 30.27 2.42 -0.28
N ALA A 182 31.53 2.70 -0.59
CA ALA A 182 31.92 3.97 -1.24
C ALA A 182 31.23 4.21 -2.60
N ASP A 183 30.93 3.13 -3.33
CA ASP A 183 30.23 3.14 -4.62
C ASP A 183 28.70 3.30 -4.51
N GLY A 184 28.16 3.33 -3.29
CA GLY A 184 26.73 3.44 -3.02
C GLY A 184 26.01 2.11 -2.80
N SER A 185 26.70 0.97 -2.97
CA SER A 185 26.09 -0.35 -2.80
C SER A 185 26.02 -0.77 -1.33
N TRP A 186 25.21 -1.80 -1.05
CA TRP A 186 25.23 -2.53 0.23
C TRP A 186 25.53 -4.02 0.03
N ALA A 187 25.87 -4.67 1.14
CA ALA A 187 26.17 -6.09 1.26
C ALA A 187 27.38 -6.60 0.43
N PRO A 188 27.99 -7.73 0.81
CA PRO A 188 29.08 -8.34 0.04
C PRO A 188 28.58 -9.12 -1.19
N GLY A 189 27.33 -9.61 -1.18
CA GLY A 189 26.71 -10.39 -2.24
C GLY A 189 25.35 -9.81 -2.65
N GLU A 190 24.88 -10.17 -3.86
CA GLU A 190 23.60 -9.67 -4.43
C GLU A 190 23.45 -8.15 -4.32
N LYS A 191 24.54 -7.41 -4.59
CA LYS A 191 24.68 -5.98 -4.30
C LYS A 191 23.55 -5.15 -4.88
N GLU A 192 23.12 -5.41 -6.11
CA GLU A 192 22.03 -4.71 -6.77
C GLU A 192 20.70 -4.87 -6.02
N ALA A 193 20.36 -6.10 -5.62
CA ALA A 193 19.15 -6.38 -4.86
C ALA A 193 19.19 -5.72 -3.49
N MET A 194 20.31 -5.85 -2.77
CA MET A 194 20.47 -5.24 -1.43
C MET A 194 20.47 -3.72 -1.50
N THR A 195 21.02 -3.14 -2.57
CA THR A 195 20.98 -1.68 -2.79
C THR A 195 19.57 -1.21 -3.13
N GLY A 196 18.81 -1.99 -3.90
CA GLY A 196 17.40 -1.71 -4.13
C GLY A 196 16.58 -1.73 -2.84
N LEU A 197 16.75 -2.74 -1.97
CA LEU A 197 16.07 -2.78 -0.66
C LEU A 197 16.51 -1.64 0.27
N GLY A 198 17.81 -1.33 0.32
CA GLY A 198 18.35 -0.20 1.07
C GLY A 198 17.71 1.11 0.62
N LEU A 199 17.72 1.38 -0.69
CA LEU A 199 17.10 2.56 -1.28
C LEU A 199 15.59 2.64 -0.99
N LEU A 200 14.86 1.53 -1.14
CA LEU A 200 13.44 1.46 -0.79
C LEU A 200 13.17 1.82 0.67
N THR A 201 14.08 1.43 1.57
CA THR A 201 13.96 1.73 3.02
C THR A 201 14.09 3.23 3.30
N PHE A 202 15.01 3.92 2.64
CA PHE A 202 15.13 5.38 2.72
C PHE A 202 13.92 6.09 2.09
N LEU A 203 13.55 5.68 0.88
CA LEU A 203 12.42 6.27 0.16
C LEU A 203 11.08 6.06 0.87
N ALA A 204 10.93 4.95 1.61
CA ALA A 204 9.76 4.66 2.42
C ALA A 204 9.56 5.70 3.53
N HIS A 205 10.64 6.08 4.19
CA HIS A 205 10.69 7.17 5.17
C HIS A 205 10.57 8.55 4.50
N GLY A 206 10.58 8.63 3.18
CA GLY A 206 10.53 9.90 2.45
C GLY A 206 11.88 10.59 2.31
N GLU A 207 12.98 9.88 2.58
CA GLU A 207 14.32 10.42 2.36
C GLU A 207 14.62 10.52 0.87
N THR A 208 15.15 11.67 0.45
CA THR A 208 15.51 11.97 -0.93
C THR A 208 16.95 12.49 -0.99
N PRO A 209 17.55 12.69 -2.18
CA PRO A 209 18.86 13.34 -2.28
C PRO A 209 18.93 14.75 -1.66
N MET A 210 17.78 15.40 -1.41
CA MET A 210 17.70 16.70 -0.74
C MET A 210 17.66 16.60 0.79
N SER A 211 17.54 15.41 1.35
CA SER A 211 17.51 15.21 2.80
C SER A 211 18.84 15.60 3.43
N GLU A 212 18.78 16.32 4.55
CA GLU A 212 19.96 16.80 5.28
C GLU A 212 20.83 15.64 5.78
N GLU A 213 20.23 14.66 6.49
CA GLU A 213 21.00 13.56 7.07
C GLU A 213 21.34 12.47 6.04
N PHE A 214 20.38 12.09 5.19
CA PHE A 214 20.49 10.88 4.36
C PHE A 214 20.67 11.16 2.85
N GLY A 215 20.66 12.42 2.42
CA GLY A 215 20.69 12.80 1.00
C GLY A 215 21.84 12.19 0.20
N PRO A 216 23.11 12.32 0.65
CA PRO A 216 24.24 11.70 -0.04
C PRO A 216 24.14 10.17 -0.14
N THR A 217 23.59 9.51 0.88
CA THR A 217 23.40 8.05 0.90
C THR A 217 22.37 7.62 -0.14
N VAL A 218 21.24 8.32 -0.19
CA VAL A 218 20.17 8.08 -1.18
C VAL A 218 20.68 8.33 -2.60
N GLN A 219 21.39 9.44 -2.82
CA GLN A 219 21.93 9.81 -4.12
C GLN A 219 22.90 8.74 -4.65
N LYS A 220 23.84 8.27 -3.83
CA LYS A 220 24.79 7.24 -4.23
C LYS A 220 24.12 5.91 -4.57
N ALA A 221 23.12 5.50 -3.81
CA ALA A 221 22.35 4.29 -4.08
C ALA A 221 21.61 4.38 -5.43
N MET A 222 20.98 5.52 -5.70
CA MET A 222 20.33 5.82 -6.98
C MET A 222 21.31 5.76 -8.16
N GLN A 223 22.48 6.39 -8.02
CA GLN A 223 23.53 6.40 -9.04
C GLN A 223 24.11 5.01 -9.29
N TYR A 224 24.37 4.24 -8.23
CA TYR A 224 24.84 2.86 -8.33
C TYR A 224 23.88 2.01 -9.15
N LEU A 225 22.59 1.99 -8.77
CA LEU A 225 21.58 1.19 -9.46
C LEU A 225 21.40 1.61 -10.92
N ALA A 226 21.28 2.92 -11.19
CA ALA A 226 21.15 3.41 -12.56
C ALA A 226 22.38 3.05 -13.41
N GLY A 227 23.58 3.18 -12.85
CA GLY A 227 24.83 2.79 -13.51
C GLY A 227 24.96 1.29 -13.76
N GLN A 228 24.39 0.43 -12.90
CA GLN A 228 24.34 -1.01 -13.15
C GLN A 228 23.39 -1.37 -14.29
N VAL A 229 22.20 -0.75 -14.32
CA VAL A 229 21.20 -0.96 -15.38
C VAL A 229 21.71 -0.47 -16.74
N ASP A 230 22.45 0.63 -16.78
CA ASP A 230 23.04 1.17 -18.00
C ASP A 230 23.95 0.13 -18.71
N LYS A 231 24.71 -0.64 -17.94
CA LYS A 231 25.62 -1.69 -18.44
C LYS A 231 24.91 -2.94 -18.97
N TRP A 232 23.61 -3.09 -18.76
CA TRP A 232 22.87 -4.26 -19.26
C TRP A 232 22.73 -4.21 -20.79
N PRO A 233 22.61 -5.37 -21.46
CA PRO A 233 22.33 -5.40 -22.89
C PRO A 233 20.99 -4.73 -23.25
N ALA A 234 20.69 -4.61 -24.54
CA ALA A 234 19.45 -3.98 -24.98
C ALA A 234 18.21 -4.78 -24.55
N LYS A 235 18.26 -6.11 -24.68
CA LYS A 235 17.17 -7.01 -24.31
C LYS A 235 17.61 -8.03 -23.26
N VAL A 236 16.67 -8.43 -22.42
CA VAL A 236 16.91 -9.47 -21.39
C VAL A 236 17.37 -10.80 -22.00
N THR A 237 16.91 -11.12 -23.21
CA THR A 237 17.25 -12.36 -23.93
C THR A 237 18.62 -12.34 -24.61
N ASP A 238 19.31 -11.20 -24.66
CA ASP A 238 20.60 -11.07 -25.35
C ASP A 238 21.73 -11.82 -24.62
N LYS A 239 21.50 -12.29 -23.39
CA LYS A 239 22.40 -13.20 -22.69
C LYS A 239 21.66 -14.07 -21.69
N LYS A 240 22.32 -15.15 -21.26
CA LYS A 240 21.86 -15.96 -20.14
C LYS A 240 22.22 -15.27 -18.82
N TRP A 241 21.24 -15.14 -17.93
CA TRP A 241 21.41 -14.53 -16.62
C TRP A 241 21.55 -15.60 -15.52
N PRO A 242 22.23 -15.27 -14.41
CA PRO A 242 22.21 -16.12 -13.23
C PRO A 242 20.79 -16.21 -12.66
N ASP A 243 20.51 -17.29 -11.92
CA ASP A 243 19.18 -17.56 -11.37
C ASP A 243 18.67 -16.42 -10.47
N THR A 244 19.58 -15.72 -9.77
CA THR A 244 19.27 -14.59 -8.88
C THR A 244 18.91 -13.30 -9.60
N PHE A 245 19.19 -13.19 -10.90
CA PHE A 245 19.02 -11.93 -11.63
C PHE A 245 17.56 -11.47 -11.69
N SER A 246 16.59 -12.37 -11.83
CA SER A 246 15.18 -11.95 -11.87
C SER A 246 14.73 -11.38 -10.52
N TYR A 247 15.16 -11.94 -9.39
CA TYR A 247 14.96 -11.31 -8.08
C TYR A 247 15.57 -9.92 -8.03
N SER A 248 16.84 -9.83 -8.41
CA SER A 248 17.60 -8.59 -8.39
C SER A 248 16.94 -7.50 -9.24
N ASN A 249 16.64 -7.78 -10.52
CA ASN A 249 16.00 -6.83 -11.41
C ASN A 249 14.61 -6.40 -10.89
N GLY A 250 13.81 -7.30 -10.33
CA GLY A 250 12.51 -6.94 -9.77
C GLY A 250 12.64 -5.91 -8.64
N ILE A 251 13.59 -6.11 -7.73
CA ILE A 251 13.85 -5.19 -6.62
C ILE A 251 14.46 -3.86 -7.13
N VAL A 252 15.38 -3.92 -8.10
CA VAL A 252 15.99 -2.73 -8.72
C VAL A 252 14.96 -1.89 -9.47
N ALA A 253 14.14 -2.52 -10.31
CA ALA A 253 13.05 -1.87 -11.04
C ALA A 253 12.10 -1.18 -10.05
N TYR A 254 11.77 -1.85 -8.95
CA TYR A 254 10.92 -1.29 -7.90
C TYR A 254 11.55 -0.06 -7.24
N ALA A 255 12.81 -0.15 -6.82
CA ALA A 255 13.53 0.94 -6.18
C ALA A 255 13.71 2.16 -7.09
N LEU A 256 14.07 1.94 -8.36
CA LEU A 256 14.20 3.01 -9.36
C LEU A 256 12.85 3.66 -9.68
N SER A 257 11.77 2.85 -9.72
CA SER A 257 10.41 3.36 -9.94
C SER A 257 9.93 4.24 -8.80
N GLU A 258 10.14 3.83 -7.55
CA GLU A 258 9.84 4.64 -6.37
C GLU A 258 10.73 5.89 -6.31
N GLY A 259 12.02 5.75 -6.64
CA GLY A 259 12.97 6.86 -6.67
C GLY A 259 12.57 7.94 -7.68
N TYR A 260 12.26 7.54 -8.93
CA TYR A 260 11.77 8.46 -9.95
C TYR A 260 10.38 8.99 -9.61
N GLY A 261 9.47 8.15 -9.11
CA GLY A 261 8.13 8.54 -8.71
C GLY A 261 8.12 9.65 -7.65
N LEU A 262 8.98 9.53 -6.63
CA LEU A 262 9.07 10.49 -5.53
C LEU A 262 9.84 11.76 -5.90
N THR A 263 10.91 11.66 -6.70
CA THR A 263 11.86 12.77 -6.90
C THR A 263 11.80 13.42 -8.28
N LYS A 264 11.28 12.70 -9.29
CA LYS A 264 11.29 13.09 -10.71
C LYS A 264 12.67 13.45 -11.26
N ILE A 265 13.74 12.94 -10.65
CA ILE A 265 15.12 13.16 -11.11
C ILE A 265 15.31 12.55 -12.50
N PRO A 266 15.70 13.34 -13.54
CA PRO A 266 15.66 12.89 -14.94
C PRO A 266 16.51 11.66 -15.26
N PHE A 267 17.70 11.52 -14.67
CA PHE A 267 18.61 10.40 -14.98
C PHE A 267 18.06 9.03 -14.53
N LEU A 268 17.07 9.02 -13.63
CA LEU A 268 16.45 7.77 -13.18
C LEU A 268 15.47 7.20 -14.18
N LYS A 269 14.81 8.04 -15.01
CA LYS A 269 13.76 7.60 -15.93
C LYS A 269 14.26 6.52 -16.92
N PRO A 270 15.39 6.70 -17.62
CA PRO A 270 15.87 5.68 -18.56
C PRO A 270 16.24 4.36 -17.86
N ALA A 271 16.84 4.42 -16.66
CA ALA A 271 17.19 3.23 -15.89
C ALA A 271 15.94 2.50 -15.37
N MET A 272 14.96 3.24 -14.85
CA MET A 272 13.65 2.72 -14.45
C MET A 272 12.96 2.00 -15.62
N GLU A 273 12.85 2.66 -16.78
CA GLU A 273 12.16 2.12 -17.95
C GLU A 273 12.88 0.91 -18.54
N LYS A 274 14.21 0.93 -18.61
CA LYS A 274 15.00 -0.24 -19.06
C LYS A 274 14.84 -1.44 -18.13
N SER A 275 14.86 -1.21 -16.82
CA SER A 275 14.69 -2.27 -15.81
C SER A 275 13.26 -2.85 -15.84
N LEU A 276 12.24 -2.01 -16.01
CA LEU A 276 10.84 -2.43 -16.21
C LEU A 276 10.62 -3.14 -17.55
N ALA A 277 11.27 -2.71 -18.63
CA ALA A 277 11.21 -3.41 -19.92
C ALA A 277 11.72 -4.84 -19.79
N TYR A 278 12.79 -5.06 -19.03
CA TYR A 278 13.27 -6.40 -18.69
C TYR A 278 12.24 -7.22 -17.89
N VAL A 279 11.48 -6.58 -16.99
CA VAL A 279 10.38 -7.23 -16.29
C VAL A 279 9.30 -7.66 -17.29
N VAL A 280 8.86 -6.77 -18.18
CA VAL A 280 7.83 -7.08 -19.18
C VAL A 280 8.28 -8.21 -20.13
N ASP A 281 9.50 -8.11 -20.66
CA ASP A 281 10.06 -9.08 -21.60
C ASP A 281 10.33 -10.45 -20.95
N GLY A 282 10.71 -10.45 -19.67
CA GLY A 282 11.01 -11.66 -18.90
C GLY A 282 9.77 -12.42 -18.41
N GLN A 283 8.56 -11.93 -18.65
CA GLN A 283 7.32 -12.53 -18.16
C GLN A 283 6.91 -13.76 -18.99
N LEU A 284 6.78 -14.91 -18.32
CA LEU A 284 6.39 -16.18 -18.95
C LEU A 284 4.98 -16.11 -19.54
N ARG A 285 4.65 -17.00 -20.49
CA ARG A 285 3.34 -17.05 -21.16
C ARG A 285 2.16 -17.16 -20.19
N ASN A 286 2.34 -17.84 -19.06
CA ASN A 286 1.32 -17.99 -18.03
C ASN A 286 1.19 -16.77 -17.10
N GLY A 287 2.03 -15.75 -17.25
CA GLY A 287 2.07 -14.51 -16.48
C GLY A 287 3.02 -14.52 -15.28
N GLY A 288 3.57 -15.68 -14.92
CA GLY A 288 4.57 -15.81 -13.87
C GLY A 288 5.99 -15.48 -14.35
N TYR A 289 6.96 -15.73 -13.46
CA TYR A 289 8.38 -15.45 -13.71
C TYR A 289 9.24 -16.62 -13.28
N SER A 290 10.29 -16.89 -14.02
CA SER A 290 11.30 -17.89 -13.69
C SER A 290 12.59 -17.25 -13.19
N TYR A 291 13.48 -18.09 -12.66
CA TYR A 291 14.85 -17.69 -12.36
C TYR A 291 15.60 -17.26 -13.61
N GLY A 292 16.35 -16.16 -13.47
CA GLY A 292 17.13 -15.55 -14.55
C GLY A 292 16.32 -15.12 -15.78
N TYR A 293 14.99 -14.97 -15.67
CA TYR A 293 14.07 -14.75 -16.80
C TYR A 293 14.19 -15.82 -17.90
N ASN A 294 14.47 -17.07 -17.51
CA ASN A 294 14.53 -18.18 -18.45
C ASN A 294 13.13 -18.48 -19.06
N PRO A 295 12.92 -18.33 -20.38
CA PRO A 295 11.61 -18.54 -21.00
C PRO A 295 11.10 -19.99 -20.87
N ASP A 296 11.99 -20.96 -20.71
CA ASP A 296 11.68 -22.38 -20.51
C ASP A 296 11.67 -22.79 -19.02
N GLY A 297 11.92 -21.83 -18.14
CA GLY A 297 11.98 -22.04 -16.70
C GLY A 297 10.61 -22.27 -16.07
N LYS A 298 10.59 -22.95 -14.91
CA LYS A 298 9.38 -23.02 -14.09
C LYS A 298 9.12 -21.66 -13.44
N TRP A 299 7.84 -21.32 -13.32
CA TRP A 299 7.44 -20.11 -12.61
C TRP A 299 7.72 -20.25 -11.10
N ASP A 300 7.96 -19.10 -10.47
CA ASP A 300 8.28 -18.94 -9.06
C ASP A 300 7.49 -17.73 -8.52
N MET A 301 6.60 -17.97 -7.54
CA MET A 301 5.76 -16.91 -6.98
C MET A 301 6.56 -15.88 -6.16
N SER A 302 7.66 -16.28 -5.51
CA SER A 302 8.52 -15.36 -4.76
C SER A 302 9.25 -14.38 -5.67
N VAL A 303 9.72 -14.83 -6.84
CA VAL A 303 10.26 -13.92 -7.87
C VAL A 303 9.16 -13.00 -8.40
N ALA A 304 8.01 -13.59 -8.73
CA ALA A 304 6.90 -12.87 -9.36
C ALA A 304 6.40 -11.72 -8.48
N GLY A 305 6.37 -11.89 -7.14
CA GLY A 305 5.95 -10.86 -6.21
C GLY A 305 6.75 -9.55 -6.31
N TRP A 306 8.06 -9.63 -6.54
CA TRP A 306 8.90 -8.45 -6.74
C TRP A 306 8.62 -7.77 -8.09
N GLN A 307 8.38 -8.56 -9.13
CA GLN A 307 8.04 -8.02 -10.45
C GLN A 307 6.71 -7.27 -10.43
N TYR A 308 5.70 -7.80 -9.73
CA TYR A 308 4.40 -7.16 -9.62
C TYR A 308 4.45 -5.84 -8.85
N GLN A 309 5.23 -5.78 -7.77
CA GLN A 309 5.51 -4.53 -7.06
C GLN A 309 6.23 -3.52 -7.96
N ALA A 310 7.23 -3.96 -8.71
CA ALA A 310 7.95 -3.11 -9.65
C ALA A 310 7.03 -2.54 -10.74
N MET A 311 6.23 -3.38 -11.38
CA MET A 311 5.30 -2.93 -12.43
C MET A 311 4.27 -1.94 -11.89
N LYS A 312 3.74 -2.17 -10.68
CA LYS A 312 2.87 -1.20 -10.01
C LYS A 312 3.57 0.13 -9.78
N ALA A 313 4.76 0.09 -9.21
CA ALA A 313 5.52 1.30 -8.91
C ALA A 313 5.87 2.08 -10.18
N GLY A 314 6.29 1.39 -11.25
CA GLY A 314 6.59 1.98 -12.54
C GLY A 314 5.36 2.62 -13.17
N TYR A 315 4.22 1.93 -13.13
CA TYR A 315 2.94 2.47 -13.61
C TYR A 315 2.57 3.76 -12.87
N VAL A 316 2.66 3.77 -11.54
CA VAL A 316 2.37 4.96 -10.71
C VAL A 316 3.38 6.09 -10.97
N ALA A 317 4.65 5.75 -11.21
CA ALA A 317 5.68 6.73 -11.48
C ALA A 317 5.55 7.39 -12.87
N GLY A 318 4.69 6.86 -13.75
CA GLY A 318 4.49 7.32 -15.12
C GLY A 318 5.53 6.76 -16.09
N ALA A 319 5.94 5.51 -15.92
CA ALA A 319 6.86 4.83 -16.83
C ALA A 319 6.21 4.60 -18.20
N ASP A 320 6.93 4.93 -19.26
CA ASP A 320 6.50 4.68 -20.64
C ASP A 320 7.18 3.41 -21.18
N VAL A 321 6.67 2.26 -20.74
CA VAL A 321 7.18 0.94 -21.14
C VAL A 321 6.12 0.19 -21.94
N PRO A 322 6.37 -0.12 -23.23
CA PRO A 322 5.43 -0.86 -24.05
C PRO A 322 5.02 -2.19 -23.41
N GLY A 323 3.71 -2.42 -23.29
CA GLY A 323 3.17 -3.67 -22.75
C GLY A 323 3.12 -3.77 -21.22
N LEU A 324 3.51 -2.74 -20.47
CA LEU A 324 3.48 -2.74 -19.01
C LEU A 324 2.10 -3.06 -18.44
N GLU A 325 1.04 -2.39 -18.91
CA GLU A 325 -0.34 -2.64 -18.45
C GLU A 325 -0.79 -4.08 -18.75
N LYS A 326 -0.48 -4.58 -19.96
CA LYS A 326 -0.79 -5.97 -20.36
C LYS A 326 -0.03 -6.98 -19.51
N ALA A 327 1.20 -6.69 -19.12
CA ALA A 327 1.99 -7.54 -18.24
C ALA A 327 1.39 -7.60 -16.82
N ILE A 328 0.85 -6.48 -16.33
CA ILE A 328 0.10 -6.41 -15.07
C ILE A 328 -1.17 -7.30 -15.13
N GLU A 329 -1.99 -7.13 -16.17
CA GLU A 329 -3.21 -7.96 -16.39
C GLU A 329 -2.89 -9.46 -16.44
N LYS A 330 -1.81 -9.81 -17.15
CA LYS A 330 -1.34 -11.18 -17.27
C LYS A 330 -0.85 -11.73 -15.92
N GLY A 331 -0.21 -10.90 -15.11
CA GLY A 331 0.20 -11.21 -13.74
C GLY A 331 -0.99 -11.47 -12.80
N LEU A 332 -2.06 -10.67 -12.89
CA LEU A 332 -3.32 -10.92 -12.18
C LEU A 332 -3.89 -12.30 -12.56
N GLY A 333 -3.97 -12.57 -13.86
CA GLY A 333 -4.42 -13.87 -14.37
C GLY A 333 -3.59 -15.05 -13.87
N PHE A 334 -2.26 -14.89 -13.82
CA PHE A 334 -1.36 -15.88 -13.24
C PHE A 334 -1.67 -16.16 -11.77
N MET A 335 -1.78 -15.11 -10.95
CA MET A 335 -2.00 -15.27 -9.51
C MET A 335 -3.32 -15.97 -9.23
N GLU A 336 -4.41 -15.58 -9.90
CA GLU A 336 -5.75 -16.11 -9.64
C GLU A 336 -5.98 -17.50 -10.23
N LYS A 337 -5.38 -17.81 -11.39
CA LYS A 337 -5.71 -19.01 -12.18
C LYS A 337 -4.62 -20.06 -12.19
N VAL A 338 -3.38 -19.70 -11.89
CA VAL A 338 -2.21 -20.59 -11.97
C VAL A 338 -1.59 -20.81 -10.60
N SER A 339 -1.20 -19.74 -9.89
CA SER A 339 -0.52 -19.90 -8.60
C SER A 339 -1.49 -20.30 -7.48
N PHE A 340 -2.68 -19.69 -7.42
CA PHE A 340 -3.66 -19.96 -6.38
C PHE A 340 -4.41 -21.29 -6.59
N SER A 341 -4.45 -22.13 -5.57
CA SER A 341 -5.26 -23.35 -5.52
C SER A 341 -6.50 -23.11 -4.66
N LYS A 342 -7.70 -23.29 -5.25
CA LYS A 342 -8.97 -23.28 -4.52
C LYS A 342 -9.17 -24.50 -3.60
N VAL A 343 -8.42 -25.57 -3.82
CA VAL A 343 -8.48 -26.78 -2.96
C VAL A 343 -7.77 -26.50 -1.64
N ASN A 344 -6.57 -25.91 -1.72
CA ASN A 344 -5.77 -25.63 -0.53
C ASN A 344 -6.03 -24.23 0.04
N ASN A 345 -6.76 -23.37 -0.69
CA ASN A 345 -6.89 -21.93 -0.45
C ASN A 345 -5.53 -21.23 -0.30
N ARG A 346 -4.54 -21.65 -1.09
CA ARG A 346 -3.15 -21.17 -0.99
C ARG A 346 -2.52 -20.82 -2.32
N PHE A 347 -1.57 -19.90 -2.31
CA PHE A 347 -0.64 -19.66 -3.42
C PHE A 347 0.45 -20.72 -3.48
N GLY A 348 0.95 -20.95 -4.69
CA GLY A 348 2.01 -21.90 -4.98
C GLY A 348 3.39 -21.28 -4.95
N TYR A 349 4.42 -22.12 -4.83
CA TYR A 349 5.80 -21.78 -5.11
C TYR A 349 6.08 -21.95 -6.61
N ASN A 350 5.98 -23.19 -7.10
CA ASN A 350 6.12 -23.58 -8.51
C ASN A 350 5.06 -24.63 -8.94
N VAL A 351 4.19 -25.00 -8.01
CA VAL A 351 3.01 -25.86 -8.19
C VAL A 351 1.85 -25.15 -7.48
N PRO A 352 0.63 -25.12 -8.04
CA PRO A 352 -0.47 -24.41 -7.43
C PRO A 352 -0.72 -24.83 -5.98
N GLY A 353 -0.77 -23.88 -5.05
CA GLY A 353 -1.08 -24.12 -3.64
C GLY A 353 -0.04 -24.83 -2.77
N ASN A 354 1.20 -25.04 -3.25
CA ASN A 354 2.28 -25.64 -2.45
C ASN A 354 3.20 -24.61 -1.73
N GLY A 355 2.85 -23.33 -1.73
CA GLY A 355 3.71 -22.26 -1.21
C GLY A 355 3.66 -22.10 0.31
N SER A 356 4.74 -21.55 0.88
CA SER A 356 4.84 -21.16 2.30
C SER A 356 3.85 -20.06 2.69
N ASP A 357 3.77 -19.76 3.99
CA ASP A 357 2.96 -18.65 4.52
C ASP A 357 3.44 -17.29 3.99
N GLY A 358 4.73 -17.18 3.65
CA GLY A 358 5.28 -15.98 3.01
C GLY A 358 4.82 -15.82 1.57
N LEU A 359 4.68 -16.93 0.82
CA LEU A 359 4.11 -16.88 -0.52
C LEU A 359 2.60 -16.62 -0.52
N GLN A 360 1.91 -17.06 0.54
CA GLN A 360 0.53 -16.63 0.76
C GLN A 360 0.44 -15.11 0.91
N GLY A 361 1.31 -14.52 1.75
CA GLY A 361 1.44 -13.07 1.87
C GLY A 361 1.76 -12.40 0.54
N ALA A 362 2.75 -12.90 -0.20
CA ALA A 362 3.18 -12.29 -1.46
C ALA A 362 2.09 -12.28 -2.53
N GLY A 363 1.39 -13.40 -2.74
CA GLY A 363 0.29 -13.50 -3.69
C GLY A 363 -0.89 -12.63 -3.32
N THR A 364 -1.29 -12.65 -2.04
CA THR A 364 -2.40 -11.82 -1.55
C THR A 364 -2.08 -10.33 -1.65
N PHE A 365 -0.87 -9.93 -1.24
CA PHE A 365 -0.45 -8.53 -1.33
C PHE A 365 -0.44 -8.05 -2.77
N CYS A 366 0.13 -8.83 -3.70
CA CYS A 366 0.18 -8.43 -5.11
C CYS A 366 -1.22 -8.31 -5.72
N LEU A 367 -2.18 -9.15 -5.33
CA LEU A 367 -3.58 -8.98 -5.75
C LEU A 367 -4.17 -7.68 -5.19
N GLN A 368 -3.99 -7.38 -3.90
CA GLN A 368 -4.46 -6.12 -3.30
C GLN A 368 -3.82 -4.91 -3.99
N LEU A 369 -2.49 -4.94 -4.16
CA LEU A 369 -1.68 -3.89 -4.75
C LEU A 369 -2.06 -3.57 -6.21
N LEU A 370 -2.41 -4.62 -6.97
CA LEU A 370 -2.85 -4.52 -8.37
C LEU A 370 -4.37 -4.39 -8.51
N GLY A 371 -5.10 -4.05 -7.44
CA GLY A 371 -6.52 -3.72 -7.50
C GLY A 371 -7.49 -4.89 -7.55
N SER A 372 -7.02 -6.13 -7.35
CA SER A 372 -7.85 -7.34 -7.21
C SER A 372 -7.97 -7.82 -5.74
N GLY A 373 -7.99 -6.87 -4.80
CA GLY A 373 -8.12 -7.14 -3.36
C GLY A 373 -9.45 -7.79 -2.96
N ASP A 374 -10.49 -7.62 -3.78
CA ASP A 374 -11.81 -8.20 -3.57
C ASP A 374 -11.97 -9.63 -4.11
N SER A 375 -10.97 -10.14 -4.84
CA SER A 375 -10.99 -11.49 -5.38
C SER A 375 -11.07 -12.54 -4.27
N PHE A 376 -11.61 -13.72 -4.62
CA PHE A 376 -11.66 -14.86 -3.69
C PHE A 376 -10.26 -15.20 -3.15
N ALA A 377 -9.23 -15.20 -4.00
CA ALA A 377 -7.87 -15.53 -3.61
C ALA A 377 -7.28 -14.51 -2.62
N ALA A 378 -7.54 -13.22 -2.81
CA ALA A 378 -7.12 -12.18 -1.88
C ALA A 378 -7.83 -12.32 -0.52
N LYS A 379 -9.16 -12.46 -0.51
CA LYS A 379 -9.96 -12.65 0.71
C LYS A 379 -9.58 -13.92 1.48
N ALA A 380 -9.35 -15.03 0.77
CA ALA A 380 -8.87 -16.28 1.37
C ALA A 380 -7.50 -16.10 2.04
N GLY A 381 -6.60 -15.33 1.43
CA GLY A 381 -5.29 -15.05 2.02
C GLY A 381 -5.34 -14.11 3.22
N VAL A 382 -6.16 -13.05 3.19
CA VAL A 382 -6.38 -12.19 4.36
C VAL A 382 -6.89 -13.03 5.54
N LYS A 383 -7.88 -13.89 5.29
CA LYS A 383 -8.41 -14.82 6.30
C LYS A 383 -7.32 -15.76 6.83
N PHE A 384 -6.56 -16.40 5.94
CA PHE A 384 -5.46 -17.30 6.32
C PHE A 384 -4.44 -16.61 7.23
N ILE A 385 -3.97 -15.41 6.84
CA ILE A 385 -2.97 -14.66 7.61
C ILE A 385 -3.53 -14.26 8.97
N SER A 386 -4.77 -13.77 9.01
CA SER A 386 -5.43 -13.37 10.26
C SER A 386 -5.62 -14.53 11.23
N GLU A 387 -5.91 -15.74 10.74
CA GLU A 387 -6.23 -16.90 11.59
C GLU A 387 -5.02 -17.78 11.93
N LYS A 388 -3.99 -17.81 11.07
CA LYS A 388 -2.90 -18.80 11.15
C LYS A 388 -1.51 -18.20 11.29
N CYS A 389 -1.32 -16.92 10.97
CA CYS A 389 -0.01 -16.30 11.03
C CYS A 389 0.10 -15.40 12.27
N THR A 390 1.27 -15.43 12.91
CA THR A 390 1.61 -14.52 14.00
C THR A 390 3.10 -14.18 13.95
N VAL A 391 3.45 -13.00 14.43
CA VAL A 391 4.83 -12.53 14.51
C VAL A 391 5.39 -12.96 15.86
N VAL A 392 6.31 -13.90 15.79
CA VAL A 392 7.13 -14.32 16.95
C VAL A 392 8.55 -14.39 16.43
N TRP A 393 9.40 -13.45 16.88
CA TRP A 393 10.77 -13.30 16.37
C TRP A 393 11.52 -14.62 16.50
N ASN A 394 11.70 -15.06 17.75
CA ASN A 394 12.36 -16.30 18.08
C ASN A 394 11.36 -17.35 18.56
N ASN A 395 10.76 -18.09 17.62
CA ASN A 395 9.89 -19.23 17.92
C ASN A 395 10.68 -20.55 17.88
N PRO A 396 10.88 -21.24 19.02
CA PRO A 396 11.66 -22.48 19.08
C PRO A 396 11.02 -23.64 18.30
N LYS A 397 9.73 -23.56 17.97
CA LYS A 397 9.00 -24.56 17.19
C LYS A 397 9.03 -24.30 15.68
N ARG A 398 9.43 -23.10 15.23
CA ARG A 398 9.48 -22.79 13.80
C ARG A 398 10.64 -23.55 13.17
N LYS A 399 10.34 -24.27 12.09
CA LYS A 399 11.34 -24.94 11.25
C LYS A 399 11.35 -24.33 9.86
N ILE A 400 12.52 -23.95 9.36
CA ILE A 400 12.68 -23.41 7.99
C ILE A 400 12.93 -24.58 7.04
N GLU A 401 11.84 -25.18 6.55
CA GLU A 401 11.88 -26.39 5.70
C GLU A 401 11.94 -26.09 4.20
N ALA A 402 11.83 -24.81 3.80
CA ALA A 402 11.92 -24.37 2.42
C ALA A 402 12.61 -23.01 2.31
N ALA A 403 13.34 -22.77 1.21
CA ALA A 403 14.01 -21.50 0.93
C ALA A 403 13.04 -20.29 0.93
N HIS A 404 11.81 -20.50 0.46
CA HIS A 404 10.75 -19.48 0.43
C HIS A 404 9.98 -19.36 1.77
N ALA A 405 10.42 -20.03 2.84
CA ALA A 405 9.81 -19.99 4.17
C ALA A 405 10.57 -19.09 5.17
N ASN A 406 11.39 -18.15 4.67
CA ASN A 406 12.08 -17.20 5.52
C ASN A 406 11.06 -16.32 6.30
N PRO A 407 11.20 -16.19 7.63
CA PRO A 407 10.20 -15.50 8.46
C PRO A 407 10.16 -14.00 8.22
N ILE A 408 11.30 -13.33 8.01
CA ILE A 408 11.30 -11.88 7.79
C ILE A 408 10.65 -11.54 6.44
N TYR A 409 10.88 -12.38 5.42
CA TYR A 409 10.19 -12.28 4.13
C TYR A 409 8.68 -12.45 4.30
N ALA A 410 8.25 -13.46 5.07
CA ALA A 410 6.84 -13.69 5.30
C ALA A 410 6.18 -12.50 6.02
N TRP A 411 6.78 -11.99 7.08
CA TRP A 411 6.24 -10.86 7.83
C TRP A 411 6.20 -9.58 7.03
N TYR A 412 7.18 -9.31 6.16
CA TYR A 412 7.14 -8.15 5.27
C TYR A 412 5.87 -8.13 4.41
N TYR A 413 5.56 -9.24 3.72
CA TYR A 413 4.36 -9.31 2.89
C TYR A 413 3.08 -9.37 3.72
N GLN A 414 3.06 -10.14 4.80
CA GLN A 414 1.88 -10.28 5.66
C GLN A 414 1.50 -8.94 6.32
N THR A 415 2.49 -8.15 6.74
CA THR A 415 2.28 -6.80 7.29
C THR A 415 1.58 -5.90 6.28
N GLN A 416 2.03 -5.92 5.01
CA GLN A 416 1.38 -5.17 3.94
C GLN A 416 -0.04 -5.68 3.67
N VAL A 417 -0.26 -7.00 3.65
CA VAL A 417 -1.61 -7.55 3.47
C VAL A 417 -2.57 -7.07 4.55
N MET A 418 -2.13 -7.16 5.82
CA MET A 418 -2.96 -6.79 6.97
C MET A 418 -3.20 -5.29 7.05
N PHE A 419 -2.25 -4.48 6.58
CA PHE A 419 -2.46 -3.05 6.40
C PHE A 419 -3.58 -2.77 5.38
N HIS A 420 -3.53 -3.43 4.21
CA HIS A 420 -4.56 -3.28 3.17
C HIS A 420 -5.91 -3.95 3.50
N ALA A 421 -5.95 -4.88 4.46
CA ALA A 421 -7.17 -5.55 4.90
C ALA A 421 -8.10 -4.65 5.74
N GLY A 422 -7.60 -3.50 6.21
CA GLY A 422 -8.40 -2.49 6.91
C GLY A 422 -8.05 -2.37 8.40
N LYS A 423 -8.66 -1.35 9.05
CA LYS A 423 -8.30 -0.89 10.41
C LYS A 423 -8.17 -2.01 11.44
N THR A 424 -9.16 -2.90 11.53
CA THR A 424 -9.19 -3.97 12.56
C THR A 424 -8.10 -5.00 12.34
N SER A 425 -7.98 -5.53 11.11
CA SER A 425 -6.93 -6.47 10.72
C SER A 425 -5.55 -5.87 10.95
N TRP A 426 -5.36 -4.62 10.54
CA TRP A 426 -4.13 -3.88 10.75
C TRP A 426 -3.77 -3.75 12.23
N LYS A 427 -4.70 -3.25 13.06
CA LYS A 427 -4.46 -3.07 14.49
C LYS A 427 -4.04 -4.38 15.15
N ASN A 428 -4.80 -5.45 14.95
CA ASN A 428 -4.52 -6.76 15.53
C ASN A 428 -3.14 -7.30 15.10
N TRP A 429 -2.73 -7.04 13.86
CA TRP A 429 -1.41 -7.43 13.37
C TRP A 429 -0.30 -6.56 13.98
N ASN A 430 -0.47 -5.23 13.95
CA ASN A 430 0.56 -4.28 14.34
C ASN A 430 0.84 -4.29 15.85
N ASP A 431 -0.19 -4.54 16.67
CA ASP A 431 -0.09 -4.71 18.13
C ASP A 431 0.89 -5.85 18.51
N VAL A 432 1.16 -6.79 17.61
CA VAL A 432 2.14 -7.87 17.79
C VAL A 432 3.41 -7.64 16.99
N CYS A 433 3.28 -7.20 15.73
CA CYS A 433 4.40 -7.07 14.80
C CYS A 433 5.40 -6.01 15.24
N ALA A 434 4.95 -4.77 15.52
CA ALA A 434 5.85 -3.67 15.85
C ALA A 434 6.62 -3.90 17.16
N PRO A 435 6.01 -4.38 18.27
CA PRO A 435 6.76 -4.69 19.49
C PRO A 435 7.83 -5.77 19.30
N GLN A 436 7.57 -6.80 18.48
CA GLN A 436 8.59 -7.81 18.17
C GLN A 436 9.75 -7.22 17.38
N MET A 437 9.48 -6.36 16.41
CA MET A 437 10.54 -5.67 15.64
C MET A 437 11.38 -4.79 16.58
N ILE A 438 10.74 -3.96 17.42
CA ILE A 438 11.46 -3.09 18.36
C ILE A 438 12.34 -3.90 19.32
N LYS A 439 11.77 -4.94 19.95
CA LYS A 439 12.46 -5.75 20.96
C LYS A 439 13.74 -6.42 20.45
N TYR A 440 13.76 -6.83 19.19
CA TYR A 440 14.88 -7.58 18.60
C TYR A 440 15.79 -6.72 17.72
N GLN A 441 15.61 -5.39 17.73
CA GLN A 441 16.56 -4.50 17.09
C GLN A 441 17.87 -4.49 17.88
N HIS A 442 18.98 -4.68 17.18
CA HIS A 442 20.31 -4.56 17.76
C HIS A 442 20.58 -3.10 18.17
N GLN A 443 21.44 -2.90 19.17
CA GLN A 443 21.81 -1.55 19.65
C GLN A 443 22.40 -0.66 18.54
N GLU A 444 23.08 -1.27 17.57
CA GLU A 444 23.61 -0.55 16.40
C GLU A 444 22.55 -0.17 15.35
N GLY A 445 21.29 -0.61 15.51
CA GLY A 445 20.17 -0.27 14.63
C GLY A 445 19.78 -1.32 13.59
N TYR A 446 20.54 -2.40 13.45
CA TYR A 446 20.23 -3.49 12.52
C TYR A 446 19.39 -4.60 13.17
N TRP A 447 18.87 -5.53 12.36
CA TRP A 447 18.26 -6.76 12.84
C TRP A 447 19.03 -7.99 12.38
N GLU A 448 19.07 -8.99 13.26
CA GLU A 448 19.57 -10.31 12.91
C GLU A 448 18.45 -11.23 12.44
N CYS A 449 18.78 -12.25 11.64
CA CYS A 449 17.75 -13.16 11.16
C CYS A 449 16.96 -13.79 12.33
N PRO A 450 15.61 -13.81 12.28
CA PRO A 450 14.82 -14.51 13.28
C PRO A 450 15.09 -16.01 13.25
N ASN A 451 15.25 -16.66 14.41
CA ASN A 451 15.50 -18.10 14.53
C ASN A 451 16.73 -18.62 13.74
N GLN A 452 17.91 -18.09 14.05
CA GLN A 452 19.15 -18.31 13.31
C GLN A 452 19.52 -19.77 12.95
N ASP A 453 19.11 -20.79 13.72
CA ASP A 453 19.69 -22.16 13.59
C ASP A 453 18.71 -23.35 13.58
N LYS A 454 17.48 -23.22 13.06
CA LYS A 454 16.50 -24.33 13.19
C LYS A 454 15.75 -24.67 11.90
N GLY A 455 16.41 -25.19 10.88
CA GLY A 455 15.75 -25.73 9.69
C GLY A 455 16.68 -26.38 8.67
N LYS A 456 16.11 -26.95 7.60
CA LYS A 456 16.85 -27.45 6.44
C LYS A 456 17.54 -26.32 5.66
N PHE A 457 17.00 -25.11 5.73
CA PHE A 457 17.54 -23.92 5.08
C PHE A 457 17.94 -22.87 6.12
N SER A 458 19.08 -22.21 5.87
CA SER A 458 19.49 -21.04 6.64
C SER A 458 18.55 -19.87 6.32
N CYS A 459 18.05 -19.23 7.37
CA CYS A 459 17.33 -17.96 7.22
C CYS A 459 18.28 -16.77 7.10
N ASN A 460 19.54 -16.96 7.49
CA ASN A 460 20.55 -15.92 7.60
C ASN A 460 21.20 -15.68 6.23
N TYR A 461 20.57 -14.81 5.43
CA TYR A 461 21.14 -14.30 4.18
C TYR A 461 22.23 -13.28 4.50
N ASP A 462 21.83 -12.12 5.00
CA ASP A 462 22.70 -11.11 5.57
C ASP A 462 21.88 -10.12 6.44
N LYS A 463 22.59 -9.27 7.18
CA LYS A 463 21.97 -8.27 8.08
C LYS A 463 21.25 -7.16 7.31
N TRP A 464 21.67 -6.81 6.09
CA TRP A 464 21.02 -5.78 5.28
C TRP A 464 19.64 -6.23 4.82
N TYR A 465 19.50 -7.49 4.39
CA TYR A 465 18.23 -8.08 4.02
C TYR A 465 17.24 -8.09 5.19
N THR A 466 17.64 -8.58 6.37
CA THR A 466 16.75 -8.58 7.53
C THR A 466 16.41 -7.16 7.99
N THR A 467 17.39 -6.26 8.02
CA THR A 467 17.18 -4.88 8.47
C THR A 467 16.25 -4.11 7.56
N THR A 468 16.43 -4.21 6.24
CA THR A 468 15.57 -3.51 5.27
C THR A 468 14.13 -4.01 5.34
N LEU A 469 13.89 -5.32 5.39
CA LEU A 469 12.53 -5.85 5.48
C LEU A 469 11.85 -5.57 6.84
N ALA A 470 12.60 -5.60 7.95
CA ALA A 470 12.10 -5.22 9.27
C ALA A 470 11.71 -3.73 9.30
N ALA A 471 12.61 -2.86 8.86
CA ALA A 471 12.37 -1.42 8.78
C ALA A 471 11.21 -1.09 7.83
N LEU A 472 11.12 -1.73 6.66
CA LEU A 472 10.02 -1.54 5.73
C LEU A 472 8.66 -2.00 6.30
N SER A 473 8.65 -3.03 7.14
CA SER A 473 7.44 -3.47 7.83
C SER A 473 6.95 -2.41 8.82
N LEU A 474 7.86 -1.76 9.54
CA LEU A 474 7.56 -0.64 10.44
C LEU A 474 7.11 0.62 9.70
N GLN A 475 7.43 0.75 8.40
CA GLN A 475 7.14 1.92 7.57
C GLN A 475 5.93 1.74 6.64
N VAL A 476 5.17 0.66 6.79
CA VAL A 476 4.12 0.28 5.83
C VAL A 476 3.08 1.40 5.59
N TYR A 477 2.74 2.15 6.64
CA TYR A 477 1.75 3.23 6.60
C TYR A 477 2.24 4.52 5.94
N TYR A 478 3.55 4.69 5.72
CA TYR A 478 4.10 5.81 4.94
C TYR A 478 3.93 5.61 3.44
N ARG A 479 4.02 4.35 3.00
CA ARG A 479 4.20 4.01 1.58
C ARG A 479 2.91 3.71 0.86
N TYR A 480 1.97 3.10 1.56
CA TYR A 480 0.79 2.50 0.97
C TYR A 480 -0.46 3.07 1.59
N LEU A 481 -0.56 4.40 1.67
CA LEU A 481 -1.87 5.02 1.90
C LEU A 481 -2.88 4.27 1.00
N PRO A 482 -4.03 3.82 1.53
CA PRO A 482 -5.02 3.06 0.76
C PRO A 482 -5.67 3.99 -0.28
N THR A 483 -4.88 4.32 -1.28
CA THR A 483 -5.13 5.25 -2.36
C THR A 483 -4.75 4.49 -3.62
N TYR A 484 -5.73 3.77 -4.16
CA TYR A 484 -5.97 3.56 -5.60
C TYR A 484 -6.40 2.12 -5.98
N LYS A 485 -7.55 2.00 -6.68
CA LYS A 485 -7.90 0.85 -7.53
C LYS A 485 -7.23 1.01 -8.90
N MET A 486 -6.66 -0.05 -9.46
CA MET A 486 -6.24 -0.04 -10.88
C MET A 486 -7.42 0.36 -11.79
N PRO A 487 -7.17 1.01 -12.95
CA PRO A 487 -8.26 1.42 -13.85
C PRO A 487 -9.23 0.26 -14.13
N LYS A 488 -10.53 0.57 -14.23
CA LYS A 488 -11.64 -0.40 -14.47
C LYS A 488 -11.44 -1.33 -15.68
N GLY A 489 -10.49 -1.06 -16.58
CA GLY A 489 -10.12 -1.94 -17.68
C GLY A 489 -9.26 -3.16 -17.26
N ILE A 490 -8.53 -3.06 -16.14
CA ILE A 490 -7.61 -4.09 -15.63
C ILE A 490 -8.27 -4.88 -14.49
N ALA A 491 -9.07 -4.22 -13.66
CA ALA A 491 -9.89 -4.85 -12.63
C ALA A 491 -11.27 -5.15 -13.20
N LYS A 492 -11.53 -6.41 -13.56
CA LYS A 492 -12.87 -6.85 -13.94
C LYS A 492 -13.85 -6.61 -12.79
N ALA A 493 -14.65 -5.56 -12.89
CA ALA A 493 -16.00 -5.57 -12.35
C ALA A 493 -16.89 -6.15 -13.46
N ASP A 494 -17.68 -7.18 -13.14
CA ASP A 494 -18.78 -7.57 -14.01
C ASP A 494 -19.69 -6.34 -14.19
N LYS A 495 -19.88 -5.90 -15.44
CA LYS A 495 -20.79 -4.78 -15.76
C LYS A 495 -22.14 -5.05 -15.08
N THR A 496 -22.62 -4.07 -14.33
CA THR A 496 -23.95 -4.14 -13.71
C THR A 496 -25.02 -4.23 -14.79
N THR A 497 -26.20 -4.75 -14.44
CA THR A 497 -27.32 -4.89 -15.41
C THR A 497 -27.75 -3.54 -15.99
N MET A 498 -27.58 -2.44 -15.23
CA MET A 498 -27.83 -1.08 -15.74
C MET A 498 -26.80 -0.64 -16.77
N GLU A 499 -25.51 -0.87 -16.54
CA GLU A 499 -24.45 -0.50 -17.49
C GLU A 499 -24.54 -1.27 -18.82
N LYS A 500 -25.20 -2.45 -18.85
CA LYS A 500 -25.51 -3.15 -20.10
C LYS A 500 -26.74 -2.57 -20.81
N LEU A 501 -27.67 -1.99 -20.06
CA LEU A 501 -28.89 -1.39 -20.60
C LEU A 501 -28.62 -0.02 -21.23
N ASP A 502 -27.69 0.75 -20.65
CA ASP A 502 -27.28 2.06 -21.16
C ASP A 502 -26.51 1.94 -22.50
N ASP A 503 -25.67 0.91 -22.64
CA ASP A 503 -24.97 0.58 -23.90
C ASP A 503 -25.96 0.20 -25.02
N ASP A 504 -27.03 -0.53 -24.69
CA ASP A 504 -28.07 -0.93 -25.66
C ASP A 504 -29.02 0.23 -26.04
N LEU A 505 -29.11 1.26 -25.19
CA LEU A 505 -29.95 2.45 -25.41
C LEU A 505 -29.20 3.65 -25.99
N GLY A 506 -27.86 3.57 -26.11
CA GLY A 506 -27.03 4.58 -26.77
C GLY A 506 -27.06 5.96 -26.10
N LEU A 507 -27.26 6.00 -24.77
CA LEU A 507 -27.30 7.23 -24.01
C LEU A 507 -25.96 7.44 -23.30
N ASP A 508 -25.03 8.14 -23.96
CA ASP A 508 -23.87 8.73 -23.30
C ASP A 508 -24.32 9.97 -22.51
N LEU A 509 -24.34 9.89 -21.18
CA LEU A 509 -24.46 11.04 -20.28
C LEU A 509 -23.18 11.23 -19.46
#